data_AF-A0A2D6X3Y7-F1
#
_entry.id   AF-A0A2D6X3Y7-F1
#
_cell.length_a   1.000
_cell.length_b   1.000
_cell.length_c   1.000
_cell.angle_alpha   90.00
_cell.angle_beta   90.00
_cell.angle_gamma   90.00
#
_symmetry.space_group_name_H-M   'P 1'
#
loop_
_entity.id
_entity.type
_entity.pdbx_description
1 polymer ?
#
loop_
_entity_poly.entity_id
_entity_poly.type
_entity_poly.pdbx_seq_one_letter_code
_entity_poly.pdbx_strand_id
1 'polypeptide(L)'
;MGNRTADPRERYKRWHWGKEPDLEFQWDDPDFPKTLIAIGNLHELHVEPLEGGETDELVPKDESGSWIAFDPEHPHERLYLLLPSSVRTDVRNKLVDPSGEWWELEALAEAIGGKQSKNPYPDVEVQPVGLLTHVVYFTHKTGDGLSQYIHEFGEDSGLVPVLAADKTGRLWIAGGNMTSPYAGITD
;
A
#
# COMPACT_ATOMS: atom_id res chain seq x y z
N MET A 1 -6.60 11.43 28.73
CA MET A 1 -7.96 11.78 28.26
C MET A 1 -7.83 12.86 27.21
N GLY A 2 -8.33 12.64 25.99
CA GLY A 2 -8.47 13.69 24.98
C GLY A 2 -7.93 13.37 23.59
N ASN A 3 -8.49 12.37 22.91
CA ASN A 3 -9.25 12.63 21.68
C ASN A 3 -9.86 11.33 21.22
N ARG A 4 -11.19 11.24 21.32
CA ARG A 4 -11.96 10.25 20.58
C ARG A 4 -11.68 10.50 19.10
N THR A 5 -10.78 9.68 18.57
CA THR A 5 -10.80 9.11 17.22
C THR A 5 -11.85 9.75 16.33
N ALA A 6 -11.46 10.75 15.55
CA ALA A 6 -12.27 11.19 14.42
C ALA A 6 -12.63 9.96 13.58
N ASP A 7 -13.86 9.95 13.05
CA ASP A 7 -14.36 8.91 12.15
C ASP A 7 -13.28 8.61 11.10
N PRO A 8 -12.89 7.34 10.85
CA PRO A 8 -11.95 6.99 9.79
C PRO A 8 -12.26 7.67 8.45
N ARG A 9 -13.54 7.90 8.12
CA ARG A 9 -13.98 8.65 6.93
C ARG A 9 -13.63 10.14 7.01
N GLU A 10 -13.79 10.76 8.18
CA GLU A 10 -13.35 12.13 8.42
C GLU A 10 -11.83 12.26 8.37
N ARG A 11 -11.08 11.25 8.81
CA ARG A 11 -9.62 11.24 8.69
C ARG A 11 -9.21 11.13 7.23
N TYR A 12 -9.80 10.22 6.46
CA TYR A 12 -9.62 10.09 5.02
C TYR A 12 -9.81 11.43 4.28
N LYS A 13 -10.91 12.15 4.56
CA LYS A 13 -11.18 13.48 3.98
C LYS A 13 -10.11 14.54 4.25
N ARG A 14 -9.29 14.39 5.29
CA ARG A 14 -8.21 15.35 5.60
C ARG A 14 -7.06 15.24 4.60
N TRP A 15 -6.85 14.07 4.04
CA TRP A 15 -5.72 13.79 3.15
C TRP A 15 -6.14 13.44 1.72
N HIS A 16 -7.42 13.20 1.46
CA HIS A 16 -7.91 12.74 0.16
C HIS A 16 -9.02 13.65 -0.40
N TRP A 17 -8.89 14.05 -1.67
CA TRP A 17 -9.85 14.92 -2.40
C TRP A 17 -11.05 14.18 -2.98
N GLY A 18 -10.97 12.85 -2.92
CA GLY A 18 -12.06 11.98 -3.32
C GLY A 18 -13.30 12.15 -2.45
N LYS A 19 -14.42 11.66 -2.98
CA LYS A 19 -15.60 11.36 -2.17
C LYS A 19 -15.21 10.40 -1.04
N GLU A 20 -15.99 10.43 0.05
CA GLU A 20 -15.76 9.46 1.13
C GLU A 20 -15.73 8.05 0.55
N PRO A 21 -14.82 7.21 1.04
CA PRO A 21 -14.76 5.84 0.61
C PRO A 21 -16.01 5.16 1.16
N ASP A 22 -16.93 4.84 0.27
CA ASP A 22 -18.19 4.20 0.64
C ASP A 22 -18.04 2.68 0.83
N LEU A 23 -16.87 2.14 0.47
CA LEU A 23 -16.63 0.71 0.41
C LEU A 23 -15.73 0.24 1.56
N GLU A 24 -16.36 -0.33 2.58
CA GLU A 24 -15.70 -1.14 3.60
C GLU A 24 -15.56 -2.56 3.07
N PHE A 25 -14.31 -3.06 3.00
CA PHE A 25 -14.04 -4.43 2.60
C PHE A 25 -13.93 -5.32 3.82
N GLN A 26 -14.63 -6.44 3.76
CA GLN A 26 -14.21 -7.66 4.44
C GLN A 26 -13.39 -8.46 3.44
N TRP A 27 -12.08 -8.36 3.54
CA TRP A 27 -11.17 -9.15 2.73
C TRP A 27 -10.89 -10.44 3.50
N ASP A 28 -11.32 -11.59 2.96
CA ASP A 28 -11.16 -12.89 3.61
C ASP A 28 -9.71 -13.38 3.47
N ASP A 29 -8.84 -12.76 4.25
CA ASP A 29 -7.42 -13.08 4.33
C ASP A 29 -6.95 -12.96 5.79
N PRO A 30 -6.45 -14.05 6.40
CA PRO A 30 -6.09 -14.07 7.83
C PRO A 30 -4.92 -13.13 8.16
N ASP A 31 -4.11 -12.76 7.16
CA ASP A 31 -2.94 -11.90 7.34
C ASP A 31 -3.31 -10.40 7.27
N PHE A 32 -4.55 -10.08 6.88
CA PHE A 32 -5.05 -8.71 6.80
C PHE A 32 -5.97 -8.37 7.98
N PRO A 33 -6.10 -7.07 8.31
CA PRO A 33 -7.12 -6.60 9.25
C PRO A 33 -8.52 -7.00 8.80
N LYS A 34 -9.39 -7.30 9.78
CA LYS A 34 -10.79 -7.70 9.51
C LYS A 34 -11.61 -6.65 8.77
N THR A 35 -11.24 -5.38 8.97
CA THR A 35 -11.91 -4.23 8.37
C THR A 35 -10.86 -3.38 7.67
N LEU A 36 -11.07 -3.14 6.39
CA LEU A 36 -10.25 -2.26 5.58
C LEU A 36 -11.16 -1.25 4.88
N ILE A 37 -10.65 -0.03 4.70
CA ILE A 37 -11.35 1.02 3.95
C ILE A 37 -10.66 1.19 2.61
N ALA A 38 -11.41 0.98 1.52
CA ALA A 38 -10.92 1.15 0.17
C ALA A 38 -10.54 2.61 -0.09
N ILE A 39 -9.39 2.86 -0.73
CA ILE A 39 -9.02 4.19 -1.22
C ILE A 39 -9.40 4.31 -2.71
N GLY A 40 -9.06 3.28 -3.48
CA GLY A 40 -9.35 3.23 -4.92
C GLY A 40 -8.88 1.94 -5.58
N ASN A 41 -9.24 1.78 -6.85
CA ASN A 41 -8.79 0.65 -7.67
C ASN A 41 -7.31 0.85 -7.98
N LEU A 42 -6.47 -0.10 -7.58
CA LEU A 42 -5.04 -0.04 -7.82
C LEU A 42 -4.78 -0.12 -9.33
N HIS A 43 -4.00 0.83 -9.85
CA HIS A 43 -3.68 0.93 -11.27
C HIS A 43 -2.22 0.62 -11.58
N GLU A 44 -1.28 1.25 -10.85
CA GLU A 44 0.15 1.08 -11.08
C GLU A 44 0.92 1.15 -9.76
N LEU A 45 2.06 0.46 -9.72
CA LEU A 45 3.07 0.57 -8.67
C LEU A 45 4.39 0.94 -9.34
N HIS A 46 5.06 1.98 -8.84
CA HIS A 46 6.36 2.39 -9.34
C HIS A 46 7.42 1.98 -8.32
N VAL A 47 8.37 1.16 -8.76
CA VAL A 47 9.35 0.55 -7.88
C VAL A 47 10.76 0.78 -8.39
N GLU A 48 11.63 1.33 -7.53
CA GLU A 48 13.05 1.43 -7.80
C GLU A 48 13.80 0.19 -7.29
N PRO A 49 14.68 -0.43 -8.10
CA PRO A 49 15.48 -1.58 -7.64
C PRO A 49 16.41 -1.23 -6.48
N LEU A 50 16.56 -2.13 -5.50
CA LEU A 50 17.42 -1.91 -4.32
C LEU A 50 18.91 -1.76 -4.67
N GLU A 51 19.38 -2.41 -5.73
CA GLU A 51 20.79 -2.35 -6.18
C GLU A 51 21.05 -1.23 -7.20
N GLY A 52 20.07 -0.33 -7.40
CA GLY A 52 20.09 0.66 -8.46
C GLY A 52 19.69 0.07 -9.82
N GLY A 53 19.08 0.89 -10.68
CA GLY A 53 18.54 0.45 -11.96
C GLY A 53 17.47 1.41 -12.47
N GLU A 54 16.85 1.06 -13.59
CA GLU A 54 15.66 1.77 -14.06
C GLU A 54 14.47 1.43 -13.16
N THR A 55 13.63 2.42 -12.89
CA THR A 55 12.35 2.23 -12.19
C THR A 55 11.48 1.31 -13.01
N ASP A 56 11.05 0.20 -12.42
CA ASP A 56 10.11 -0.71 -13.06
C ASP A 56 8.68 -0.32 -12.69
N GLU A 57 7.86 -0.16 -13.73
CA GLU A 57 6.42 -0.04 -13.60
C GLU A 57 5.81 -1.43 -13.43
N LEU A 58 5.29 -1.70 -12.24
CA LEU A 58 4.55 -2.92 -11.93
C LEU A 58 3.07 -2.65 -12.09
N VAL A 59 2.54 -2.97 -13.27
CA VAL A 59 1.11 -2.90 -13.56
C VAL A 59 0.43 -4.21 -13.12
N PRO A 60 -0.48 -4.18 -12.13
CA PRO A 60 -1.46 -5.24 -11.98
C PRO A 60 -2.33 -5.20 -13.24
N LYS A 61 -2.13 -6.13 -14.18
CA LYS A 61 -2.78 -6.13 -15.51
C LYS A 61 -4.29 -6.41 -15.49
N ASP A 62 -4.94 -6.29 -14.34
CA ASP A 62 -6.37 -6.48 -14.19
C ASP A 62 -7.00 -5.22 -13.60
N GLU A 63 -7.73 -4.48 -14.44
CA GLU A 63 -8.55 -3.33 -14.03
C GLU A 63 -9.68 -3.75 -13.08
N SER A 64 -9.98 -5.05 -12.94
CA SER A 64 -11.04 -5.56 -12.10
C SER A 64 -10.51 -6.26 -10.85
N GLY A 65 -10.56 -5.56 -9.71
CA GLY A 65 -10.50 -6.20 -8.39
C GLY A 65 -9.19 -6.04 -7.62
N SER A 66 -8.19 -5.33 -8.15
CA SER A 66 -7.04 -4.89 -7.36
C SER A 66 -7.33 -3.55 -6.68
N TRP A 67 -7.03 -3.42 -5.39
CA TRP A 67 -7.34 -2.21 -4.62
C TRP A 67 -6.18 -1.79 -3.74
N ILE A 68 -6.10 -0.49 -3.46
CA ILE A 68 -5.38 0.02 -2.32
C ILE A 68 -6.38 0.36 -1.22
N ALA A 69 -6.10 -0.06 0.00
CA ALA A 69 -6.93 0.14 1.17
C ALA A 69 -6.07 0.55 2.37
N PHE A 70 -6.70 1.07 3.43
CA PHE A 70 -6.01 1.32 4.69
C PHE A 70 -6.73 0.67 5.87
N ASP A 71 -5.96 0.37 6.91
CA ASP A 71 -6.47 -0.10 8.19
C ASP A 71 -6.94 1.09 9.06
N PRO A 72 -8.25 1.23 9.33
CA PRO A 72 -8.80 2.32 10.12
C PRO A 72 -8.49 2.23 11.62
N GLU A 73 -8.08 1.06 12.11
CA GLU A 73 -7.71 0.83 13.52
C GLU A 73 -6.22 1.06 13.76
N HIS A 74 -5.40 1.02 12.70
CA HIS A 74 -3.98 1.29 12.79
C HIS A 74 -3.69 2.78 13.09
N PRO A 75 -2.82 3.12 14.07
CA PRO A 75 -2.57 4.50 14.49
C PRO A 75 -1.94 5.39 13.42
N HIS A 76 -1.42 4.77 12.36
CA HIS A 76 -0.84 5.44 11.19
C HIS A 76 -1.50 5.01 9.87
N GLU A 77 -2.71 4.44 9.92
CA GLU A 77 -3.51 4.15 8.71
C GLU A 77 -2.71 3.34 7.67
N ARG A 78 -2.15 2.20 8.11
CA ARG A 78 -1.26 1.39 7.26
C ARG A 78 -1.98 1.01 5.96
N LEU A 79 -1.28 1.18 4.84
CA LEU A 79 -1.77 0.84 3.51
C LEU A 79 -1.59 -0.65 3.23
N TYR A 80 -2.56 -1.22 2.51
CA TYR A 80 -2.57 -2.60 2.05
C TYR A 80 -2.91 -2.66 0.55
N LEU A 81 -2.27 -3.59 -0.15
CA LEU A 81 -2.51 -3.87 -1.56
C LEU A 81 -3.35 -5.15 -1.66
N LEU A 82 -4.61 -5.00 -2.03
CA LEU A 82 -5.56 -6.12 -2.13
C LEU A 82 -5.53 -6.64 -3.56
N LEU A 83 -5.03 -7.86 -3.74
CA LEU A 83 -4.84 -8.46 -5.06
C LEU A 83 -5.70 -9.72 -5.23
N PRO A 84 -6.46 -9.86 -6.34
CA PRO A 84 -7.17 -11.10 -6.63
C PRO A 84 -6.18 -12.25 -6.87
N SER A 85 -6.64 -13.49 -6.73
CA SER A 85 -5.78 -14.69 -6.84
C SER A 85 -5.08 -14.83 -8.20
N SER A 86 -5.71 -14.35 -9.29
CA SER A 86 -5.11 -14.27 -10.62
C SER A 86 -3.86 -13.39 -10.62
N VAL A 87 -3.98 -12.17 -10.11
CA VAL A 87 -2.87 -11.20 -10.02
C VAL A 87 -1.79 -11.68 -9.06
N ARG A 88 -2.17 -12.29 -7.92
CA ARG A 88 -1.19 -12.89 -6.99
C ARG A 88 -0.34 -13.98 -7.66
N THR A 89 -0.96 -14.81 -8.50
CA THR A 89 -0.22 -15.83 -9.26
C THR A 89 0.81 -15.20 -10.19
N ASP A 90 0.45 -14.12 -10.88
CA ASP A 90 1.36 -13.38 -11.75
C ASP A 90 2.49 -12.70 -10.98
N VAL A 91 2.18 -12.05 -9.85
CA VAL A 91 3.17 -11.45 -8.94
C VAL A 91 4.18 -12.51 -8.50
N ARG A 92 3.71 -13.65 -7.99
CA ARG A 92 4.57 -14.75 -7.56
C ARG A 92 5.49 -15.21 -8.68
N ASN A 93 4.97 -15.38 -9.89
CA ASN A 93 5.77 -15.91 -11.00
C ASN A 93 6.80 -14.89 -11.53
N LYS A 94 6.57 -13.59 -11.35
CA LYS A 94 7.42 -12.52 -11.91
C LYS A 94 8.41 -11.95 -10.90
N LEU A 95 7.99 -11.79 -9.65
CA LEU A 95 8.72 -11.01 -8.64
C LEU A 95 9.35 -11.86 -7.55
N VAL A 96 8.92 -13.12 -7.38
CA VAL A 96 9.50 -14.01 -6.38
C VAL A 96 10.57 -14.87 -7.03
N ASP A 97 11.80 -14.72 -6.57
CA ASP A 97 12.93 -15.56 -6.95
C ASP A 97 12.99 -16.79 -6.04
N PRO A 98 12.82 -18.03 -6.55
CA PRO A 98 12.92 -19.24 -5.73
C PRO A 98 14.25 -19.40 -4.98
N SER A 99 15.32 -18.73 -5.42
CA SER A 99 16.65 -18.74 -4.81
C SER A 99 16.97 -17.51 -3.97
N GLY A 100 16.09 -16.50 -3.98
CA GLY A 100 16.27 -15.26 -3.25
C GLY A 100 16.15 -15.42 -1.74
N GLU A 101 16.73 -14.46 -1.01
CA GLU A 101 16.68 -14.42 0.45
C GLU A 101 15.28 -14.01 0.93
N TRP A 102 14.76 -14.75 1.92
CA TRP A 102 13.48 -14.48 2.56
C TRP A 102 13.70 -13.78 3.90
N TRP A 103 12.86 -12.80 4.18
CA TRP A 103 12.89 -11.97 5.37
C TRP A 103 11.54 -12.06 6.06
N GLU A 104 11.53 -12.09 7.40
CA GLU A 104 10.31 -11.80 8.14
C GLU A 104 9.87 -10.36 7.83
N LEU A 105 8.59 -10.16 7.50
CA LEU A 105 8.08 -8.84 7.10
C LEU A 105 8.29 -7.78 8.17
N GLU A 106 8.14 -8.16 9.45
CA GLU A 106 8.41 -7.26 10.57
C GLU A 106 9.89 -6.86 10.61
N ALA A 107 10.82 -7.81 10.45
CA ALA A 107 12.26 -7.53 10.44
C ALA A 107 12.67 -6.65 9.25
N LEU A 108 12.09 -6.88 8.07
CA LEU A 108 12.29 -6.01 6.91
C LEU A 108 11.78 -4.60 7.21
N ALA A 109 10.55 -4.47 7.74
CA ALA A 109 9.99 -3.17 8.08
C ALA A 109 10.82 -2.44 9.14
N GLU A 110 11.33 -3.13 10.15
CA GLU A 110 12.24 -2.57 11.16
C GLU A 110 13.54 -2.05 10.55
N ALA A 111 14.14 -2.82 9.63
CA ALA A 111 15.37 -2.43 8.93
C ALA A 111 15.18 -1.15 8.09
N ILE A 112 14.03 -1.00 7.43
CA ILE A 112 13.66 0.22 6.69
C ILE A 112 13.33 1.38 7.64
N GLY A 113 12.72 1.08 8.78
CA GLY A 113 12.32 2.06 9.78
C GLY A 113 11.05 2.83 9.41
N GLY A 114 10.89 4.03 9.97
CA GLY A 114 9.71 4.87 9.79
C GLY A 114 8.62 4.68 10.86
N LYS A 115 7.45 5.28 10.63
CA LYS A 115 6.29 5.21 11.55
C LYS A 115 5.62 3.85 11.45
N GLN A 116 5.61 3.27 10.25
CA GLN A 116 4.90 2.02 9.98
C GLN A 116 5.61 0.81 10.57
N SER A 117 6.93 0.88 10.77
CA SER A 117 7.72 -0.16 11.44
C SER A 117 7.52 -0.23 12.95
N LYS A 118 6.93 0.80 13.58
CA LYS A 118 6.71 0.84 15.04
C LYS A 118 5.49 0.06 15.51
N ASN A 119 4.78 -0.55 14.57
CA ASN A 119 3.54 -1.28 14.83
C ASN A 119 3.68 -2.69 14.26
N PRO A 120 3.06 -3.70 14.89
CA PRO A 120 3.22 -5.10 14.48
C PRO A 120 2.84 -5.32 13.02
N TYR A 121 3.59 -6.17 12.34
CA TYR A 121 3.22 -6.75 11.06
C TYR A 121 2.67 -8.17 11.28
N PRO A 122 1.93 -8.73 10.31
CA PRO A 122 1.62 -10.15 10.34
C PRO A 122 2.89 -11.00 10.23
N ASP A 123 2.83 -12.21 10.78
CA ASP A 123 3.91 -13.20 10.78
C ASP A 123 4.00 -13.87 9.40
N VAL A 124 4.68 -13.18 8.47
CA VAL A 124 4.82 -13.60 7.06
C VAL A 124 6.25 -13.38 6.57
N GLU A 125 6.76 -14.36 5.83
CA GLU A 125 8.03 -14.24 5.11
C GLU A 125 7.83 -13.62 3.72
N VAL A 126 8.69 -12.67 3.38
CA VAL A 126 8.66 -11.91 2.13
C VAL A 126 10.03 -11.82 1.48
N GLN A 127 10.06 -11.59 0.16
CA GLN A 127 11.25 -11.14 -0.56
C GLN A 127 11.11 -9.66 -0.91
N PRO A 128 12.13 -8.83 -0.65
CA PRO A 128 12.10 -7.44 -1.08
C PRO A 128 12.12 -7.35 -2.61
N VAL A 129 11.23 -6.54 -3.17
CA VAL A 129 11.14 -6.26 -4.61
C VAL A 129 11.90 -4.98 -4.95
N GLY A 130 11.69 -3.91 -4.17
CA GLY A 130 12.34 -2.61 -4.40
C GLY A 130 11.72 -1.49 -3.56
N LEU A 131 12.24 -0.27 -3.71
CA LEU A 131 11.69 0.91 -3.06
C LEU A 131 10.39 1.32 -3.75
N LEU A 132 9.29 1.37 -3.01
CA LEU A 132 7.99 1.78 -3.54
C LEU A 132 7.92 3.31 -3.57
N THR A 133 8.12 3.92 -4.73
CA THR A 133 8.14 5.38 -4.87
C THR A 133 6.75 5.95 -5.09
N HIS A 134 5.91 5.27 -5.88
CA HIS A 134 4.54 5.70 -6.14
C HIS A 134 3.54 4.55 -6.13
N VAL A 135 2.33 4.84 -5.67
CA VAL A 135 1.14 4.03 -5.94
C VAL A 135 0.13 4.87 -6.69
N VAL A 136 -0.34 4.36 -7.82
CA VAL A 136 -1.33 5.00 -8.65
C VAL A 136 -2.65 4.23 -8.58
N TYR A 137 -3.75 4.93 -8.37
CA TYR A 137 -5.07 4.31 -8.25
C TYR A 137 -6.19 5.20 -8.76
N PHE A 138 -7.31 4.59 -9.17
CA PHE A 138 -8.51 5.30 -9.57
C PHE A 138 -9.47 5.47 -8.40
N THR A 139 -9.94 6.70 -8.20
CA THR A 139 -10.90 7.06 -7.17
C THR A 139 -11.85 8.16 -7.67
N HIS A 140 -12.99 8.34 -7.01
CA HIS A 140 -13.94 9.37 -7.40
C HIS A 140 -13.59 10.71 -6.77
N LYS A 141 -13.14 11.68 -7.57
CA LYS A 141 -12.90 13.06 -7.16
C LYS A 141 -14.21 13.85 -7.09
N THR A 142 -14.36 14.66 -6.05
CA THR A 142 -15.53 15.54 -5.93
C THR A 142 -15.51 16.58 -7.05
N GLY A 143 -16.52 16.55 -7.94
CA GLY A 143 -16.64 17.48 -9.07
C GLY A 143 -16.18 16.92 -10.41
N ASP A 144 -15.19 16.03 -10.43
CA ASP A 144 -14.52 15.60 -11.67
C ASP A 144 -14.85 14.14 -12.07
N GLY A 145 -15.54 13.39 -11.21
CA GLY A 145 -15.91 12.01 -11.51
C GLY A 145 -14.79 11.02 -11.18
N LEU A 146 -14.60 9.98 -11.99
CA LEU A 146 -13.51 9.02 -11.80
C LEU A 146 -12.19 9.66 -12.25
N SER A 147 -11.18 9.65 -11.39
CA SER A 147 -9.88 10.26 -11.65
C SER A 147 -8.74 9.38 -11.15
N GLN A 148 -7.57 9.51 -11.78
CA GLN A 148 -6.34 8.89 -11.34
C GLN A 148 -5.72 9.73 -10.21
N TYR A 149 -5.23 9.06 -9.17
CA TYR A 149 -4.51 9.67 -8.07
C TYR A 149 -3.15 9.01 -7.94
N ILE A 150 -2.11 9.83 -7.74
CA ILE A 150 -0.73 9.38 -7.54
C ILE A 150 -0.37 9.66 -6.08
N HIS A 151 -0.03 8.61 -5.35
CA HIS A 151 0.48 8.70 -3.99
C HIS A 151 1.99 8.48 -4.01
N GLU A 152 2.76 9.55 -3.81
CA GLU A 152 4.22 9.52 -3.72
C GLU A 152 4.68 9.23 -2.28
N PHE A 153 5.73 8.41 -2.14
CA PHE A 153 6.33 8.06 -0.87
C PHE A 153 7.70 8.72 -0.68
N GLY A 154 7.99 9.13 0.56
CA GLY A 154 9.33 9.57 0.97
C GLY A 154 9.54 11.08 1.04
N GLU A 155 8.63 11.92 0.54
CA GLU A 155 8.81 13.39 0.48
C GLU A 155 9.13 14.04 1.84
N ASP A 156 8.34 13.75 2.88
CA ASP A 156 8.43 14.48 4.16
C ASP A 156 9.59 14.06 5.06
N SER A 157 10.16 12.88 4.86
CA SER A 157 11.10 12.28 5.82
C SER A 157 12.26 11.53 5.21
N GLY A 158 12.27 11.36 3.88
CA GLY A 158 13.26 10.57 3.14
C GLY A 158 13.14 9.05 3.33
N LEU A 159 12.22 8.55 4.17
CA LEU A 159 12.05 7.12 4.41
C LEU A 159 10.98 6.54 3.49
N VAL A 160 11.43 6.03 2.34
CA VAL A 160 10.63 5.32 1.33
C VAL A 160 10.40 3.87 1.80
N PRO A 161 9.17 3.34 1.75
CA PRO A 161 8.92 1.95 2.09
C PRO A 161 9.45 0.99 1.03
N VAL A 162 9.67 -0.26 1.41
CA VAL A 162 10.00 -1.34 0.46
C VAL A 162 8.73 -2.07 0.06
N LEU A 163 8.52 -2.26 -1.25
CA LEU A 163 7.58 -3.26 -1.75
C LEU A 163 8.20 -4.64 -1.58
N ALA A 164 7.47 -5.58 -1.01
CA ALA A 164 7.90 -6.96 -0.83
C ALA A 164 6.81 -7.94 -1.29
N ALA A 165 7.19 -9.14 -1.72
CA ALA A 165 6.27 -10.18 -2.16
C ALA A 165 6.38 -11.43 -1.29
N ASP A 166 5.24 -12.02 -0.90
CA ASP A 166 5.23 -13.29 -0.16
C ASP A 166 5.19 -14.52 -1.10
N LYS A 167 5.32 -15.72 -0.54
CA LYS A 167 5.26 -17.01 -1.29
C LYS A 167 3.93 -17.24 -2.02
N THR A 168 2.87 -16.56 -1.62
CA THR A 168 1.54 -16.65 -2.24
C THR A 168 1.35 -15.61 -3.34
N GLY A 169 2.27 -14.65 -3.47
CA GLY A 169 2.22 -13.54 -4.40
C GLY A 169 1.42 -12.33 -3.89
N ARG A 170 1.17 -12.23 -2.57
CA ARG A 170 0.70 -10.96 -2.00
C ARG A 170 1.84 -9.95 -2.03
N LEU A 171 1.46 -8.69 -2.17
CA LEU A 171 2.37 -7.56 -2.04
C LEU A 171 2.19 -6.89 -0.68
N TRP A 172 3.32 -6.56 -0.07
CA TRP A 172 3.42 -5.94 1.24
C TRP A 172 4.21 -4.64 1.13
N ILE A 173 3.79 -3.63 1.90
CA ILE A 173 4.51 -2.37 2.02
C ILE A 173 5.23 -2.39 3.38
N ALA A 174 6.54 -2.54 3.35
CA ALA A 174 7.36 -2.70 4.54
C ALA A 174 8.01 -1.37 4.96
N GLY A 175 7.72 -0.93 6.19
CA GLY A 175 8.33 0.23 6.81
C GLY A 175 7.89 1.57 6.18
N GLY A 176 8.80 2.53 6.19
CA GLY A 176 8.60 3.87 5.64
C GLY A 176 7.71 4.77 6.49
N ASN A 177 7.64 6.03 6.06
CA ASN A 177 6.69 7.01 6.57
C ASN A 177 5.59 7.20 5.54
N MET A 178 4.72 6.20 5.44
CA MET A 178 3.45 6.37 4.74
C MET A 178 2.60 7.34 5.57
N THR A 179 2.71 8.62 5.26
CA THR A 179 1.70 9.62 5.59
C THR A 179 1.10 9.99 4.26
N SER A 180 -0.19 9.72 4.05
CA SER A 180 -0.84 10.30 2.87
C SER A 180 -0.77 11.81 3.01
N PRO A 181 0.00 12.51 2.15
CA PRO A 181 0.13 13.94 2.30
C PRO A 181 -1.26 14.58 2.15
N TYR A 182 -1.43 15.72 2.81
CA TYR A 182 -2.60 16.56 2.60
C TYR A 182 -2.75 16.84 1.10
N ALA A 183 -3.89 16.48 0.52
CA ALA A 183 -4.47 17.25 -0.58
C ALA A 183 -3.50 17.53 -1.76
N GLY A 184 -2.85 16.49 -2.29
CA GLY A 184 -1.89 16.61 -3.39
C GLY A 184 -2.61 16.66 -4.74
N ILE A 185 -2.52 17.80 -5.41
CA ILE A 185 -2.89 17.99 -6.82
C ILE A 185 -1.92 17.20 -7.70
N THR A 186 -2.44 16.48 -8.69
CA THR A 186 -1.72 16.31 -9.95
C THR A 186 -2.69 16.68 -11.07
N ASP A 187 -2.29 17.68 -11.86
CA ASP A 187 -3.02 18.26 -13.00
C ASP A 187 -3.24 17.27 -14.15
#